data_AF-U4KIR3-F1
#
_entry.id   AF-U4KIR3-F1
#
_cell.length_a   1.000
_cell.length_b   1.000
_cell.length_c   1.000
_cell.angle_alpha   90.00
_cell.angle_beta   90.00
_cell.angle_gamma   90.00
#
_symmetry.space_group_name_H-M   'P 1'
#
loop_
_entity.id
_entity.type
_entity.pdbx_description
1 polymer ?
#
loop_
_entity_poly.entity_id
_entity_poly.type
_entity_poly.pdbx_seq_one_letter_code
_entity_poly.pdbx_strand_id
1 'polypeptide(L)'
;MAFRSIQYRGKKTYFRLEFLNTSIDIEPSKGSYGFYDWMDAVSANAMIRNNEGVKELCLVEQEILGTYFDEPFRRVNNTYFEFFKVFYSDEADPQIRAEALKSVRAIGEPGVINAIVEREIENRIHSLYTPLVNIIEAIWQGNHEGVEQTVLEAMDKNYHYFAYLVPEKGQPNGEKSLDLGDVDAMFYDKIIALLAVYFDQTGKTMSFDSPYLPEWIIKNEGPTIQEVLANPPVFDLEHVLETK
;
A
#
# COMPACT_ATOMS: atom_id res chain seq x y z
N MET A 1 7.11 6.37 17.36
CA MET A 1 6.69 5.63 16.16
C MET A 1 7.09 4.18 16.37
N ALA A 2 6.13 3.25 16.46
CA ALA A 2 6.42 1.82 16.53
C ALA A 2 6.33 1.28 15.10
N PHE A 3 7.44 0.80 14.56
CA PHE A 3 7.44 0.09 13.29
C PHE A 3 6.89 -1.31 13.54
N ARG A 4 5.77 -1.66 12.91
CA ARG A 4 5.23 -3.02 12.93
C ARG A 4 5.91 -3.78 11.80
N SER A 5 6.82 -4.70 12.11
CA SER A 5 7.32 -5.66 11.14
C SER A 5 6.70 -7.04 11.42
N ILE A 6 6.22 -7.69 10.36
CA ILE A 6 5.78 -9.08 10.41
C ILE A 6 7.03 -9.91 10.16
N GLN A 7 7.51 -10.63 11.17
CA GLN A 7 8.66 -11.53 11.01
C GLN A 7 8.18 -12.98 10.90
N TYR A 8 8.55 -13.63 9.81
CA TYR A 8 8.27 -15.06 9.63
C TYR A 8 9.44 -15.91 10.19
N ARG A 9 9.19 -16.74 11.21
CA ARG A 9 10.17 -17.72 11.72
C ARG A 9 9.63 -19.14 11.61
N GLY A 10 9.91 -19.80 10.48
CA GLY A 10 9.42 -21.16 10.21
C GLY A 10 7.89 -21.20 10.07
N LYS A 11 7.23 -22.34 10.32
CA LYS A 11 5.75 -22.51 10.18
C LYS A 11 4.88 -21.68 11.15
N LYS A 12 5.46 -20.69 11.82
CA LYS A 12 4.77 -19.83 12.78
C LYS A 12 5.08 -18.37 12.46
N THR A 13 4.03 -17.61 12.22
CA THR A 13 4.08 -16.17 12.01
C THR A 13 4.17 -15.49 13.37
N TYR A 14 5.10 -14.55 13.53
CA TYR A 14 5.21 -13.73 14.74
C TYR A 14 5.23 -12.25 14.33
N PHE A 15 4.65 -11.38 15.16
CA PHE A 15 4.91 -9.95 15.05
C PHE A 15 6.11 -9.64 15.90
N ARG A 16 7.11 -8.99 15.32
CA ARG A 16 8.12 -8.33 16.12
C ARG A 16 7.82 -6.85 16.13
N LEU A 17 7.35 -6.38 17.28
CA LEU A 17 7.29 -4.94 17.53
C LEU A 17 8.67 -4.50 17.95
N GLU A 18 9.38 -3.81 17.06
CA GLU A 18 10.66 -3.21 17.36
C GLU A 18 10.46 -1.80 17.90
N PHE A 19 10.81 -1.63 19.17
CA PHE A 19 11.00 -0.34 19.81
C PHE A 19 12.51 -0.07 19.89
N LEU A 20 12.89 1.20 20.00
CA LEU A 20 14.29 1.66 20.07
C LEU A 20 15.22 0.79 20.94
N ASN A 21 14.70 0.20 22.04
CA ASN A 21 15.50 -0.59 22.98
C ASN A 21 14.91 -1.99 23.29
N THR A 22 13.84 -2.43 22.63
CA THR A 22 13.14 -3.68 22.96
C THR A 22 12.39 -4.24 21.76
N SER A 23 12.40 -5.56 21.62
CA SER A 23 11.54 -6.28 20.70
C SER A 23 10.52 -7.10 21.47
N ILE A 24 9.25 -7.04 21.08
CA ILE A 24 8.21 -7.94 21.60
C ILE A 24 7.78 -8.86 20.47
N ASP A 25 7.92 -10.17 20.68
CA ASP A 25 7.41 -11.20 19.79
C ASP A 25 5.97 -11.54 20.22
N ILE A 26 4.99 -11.26 19.37
CA ILE A 26 3.57 -11.57 19.59
C ILE A 26 3.16 -12.68 18.63
N GLU A 27 2.73 -13.83 19.16
CA GLU A 27 2.00 -14.82 18.36
C GLU A 27 0.63 -14.23 18.02
N PRO A 28 0.33 -13.95 16.75
CA PRO A 28 -0.98 -13.47 16.36
C PRO A 28 -2.02 -14.58 16.55
N SER A 29 -3.20 -14.24 17.09
CA SER A 29 -4.34 -15.15 16.99
C SER A 29 -4.59 -15.50 15.52
N LYS A 30 -4.88 -16.78 15.21
CA LYS A 30 -5.15 -17.24 13.85
C LYS A 30 -6.14 -16.28 13.17
N GLY A 31 -5.69 -15.70 12.05
CA GLY A 31 -6.41 -14.79 11.14
C GLY A 31 -6.40 -13.30 11.43
N SER A 32 -5.72 -12.83 12.47
CA SER A 32 -5.92 -11.44 12.97
C SER A 32 -5.44 -10.35 12.00
N TYR A 33 -5.15 -10.71 10.75
CA TYR A 33 -4.56 -9.91 9.69
C TYR A 33 -5.28 -10.20 8.37
N GLY A 34 -5.69 -9.13 7.71
CA GLY A 34 -6.22 -9.14 6.36
C GLY A 34 -5.19 -8.71 5.33
N PHE A 35 -5.60 -8.78 4.07
CA PHE A 35 -4.86 -8.23 2.94
C PHE A 35 -4.41 -6.77 3.16
N TYR A 36 -5.27 -5.95 3.77
CA TYR A 36 -5.00 -4.54 4.05
C TYR A 36 -3.82 -4.35 5.03
N ASP A 37 -3.77 -5.11 6.12
CA ASP A 37 -2.66 -5.02 7.08
C ASP A 37 -1.32 -5.41 6.44
N TRP A 38 -1.33 -6.43 5.58
CA TRP A 38 -0.14 -6.82 4.82
C TRP A 38 0.28 -5.72 3.84
N MET A 39 -0.68 -5.11 3.12
CA MET A 39 -0.41 -4.00 2.20
C MET A 39 0.21 -2.80 2.92
N ASP A 40 -0.31 -2.41 4.08
CA ASP A 40 0.22 -1.30 4.86
C ASP A 40 1.65 -1.62 5.35
N ALA A 41 1.88 -2.85 5.82
CA ALA A 41 3.19 -3.29 6.29
C ALA A 41 4.23 -3.32 5.15
N VAL A 42 3.89 -3.90 3.99
CA VAL A 42 4.83 -3.98 2.86
C VAL A 42 5.10 -2.60 2.27
N SER A 43 4.08 -1.75 2.22
CA SER A 43 4.21 -0.36 1.77
C SER A 43 5.13 0.42 2.69
N ALA A 44 4.94 0.33 4.01
CA ALA A 44 5.82 0.97 4.98
C ALA A 44 7.28 0.53 4.86
N ASN A 45 7.54 -0.76 4.66
CA ASN A 45 8.90 -1.27 4.48
C ASN A 45 9.51 -0.82 3.16
N ALA A 46 8.73 -0.80 2.07
CA ALA A 46 9.18 -0.30 0.77
C ALA A 46 9.53 1.20 0.82
N MET A 47 8.68 2.02 1.45
CA MET A 47 8.91 3.47 1.58
C MET A 47 10.23 3.81 2.28
N ILE A 48 10.62 3.03 3.29
CA ILE A 48 11.87 3.25 4.04
C ILE A 48 13.07 2.46 3.47
N ARG A 49 12.89 1.84 2.29
CA ARG A 49 13.89 0.99 1.60
C ARG A 49 14.40 -0.17 2.46
N ASN A 50 13.54 -0.74 3.31
CA ASN A 50 13.83 -1.93 4.10
C ASN A 50 13.58 -3.21 3.27
N ASN A 51 14.53 -3.53 2.38
CA ASN A 51 14.44 -4.69 1.49
C ASN A 51 14.33 -6.03 2.24
N GLU A 52 14.92 -6.15 3.44
CA GLU A 52 14.79 -7.37 4.26
C GLU A 52 13.37 -7.52 4.78
N GLY A 53 12.76 -6.45 5.29
CA GLY A 53 11.37 -6.46 5.73
C GLY A 53 10.38 -6.77 4.60
N VAL A 54 10.60 -6.21 3.40
CA VAL A 54 9.80 -6.56 2.21
C VAL A 54 9.92 -8.06 1.89
N LYS A 55 11.15 -8.61 1.89
CA LYS A 55 11.37 -10.05 1.65
C LYS A 55 10.67 -10.92 2.68
N GLU A 56 10.74 -10.57 3.97
CA GLU A 56 10.05 -11.31 5.03
C GLU A 56 8.52 -11.30 4.84
N LEU A 57 7.96 -10.15 4.46
CA LEU A 57 6.53 -10.00 4.19
C LEU A 57 6.08 -10.81 2.96
N CYS A 58 6.94 -10.98 1.96
CA CYS A 58 6.67 -11.84 0.82
C CYS A 58 6.72 -13.35 1.16
N LEU A 59 7.26 -13.75 2.31
CA LEU A 59 7.19 -15.16 2.76
C LEU A 59 5.83 -15.53 3.37
N VAL A 60 4.96 -14.56 3.65
CA VAL A 60 3.64 -14.82 4.22
C VAL A 60 2.82 -15.67 3.24
N GLU A 61 2.29 -16.78 3.76
CA GLU A 61 1.39 -17.68 3.03
C GLU A 61 -0.04 -17.12 3.02
N GLN A 62 -0.73 -17.29 1.89
CA GLN A 62 -2.10 -16.82 1.68
C GLN A 62 -3.07 -17.32 2.76
N GLU A 63 -2.89 -18.54 3.27
CA GLU A 63 -3.74 -19.16 4.30
C GLU A 63 -3.75 -18.38 5.63
N ILE A 64 -2.74 -17.56 5.87
CA ILE A 64 -2.62 -16.71 7.05
C ILE A 64 -3.54 -15.49 6.92
N LEU A 65 -3.72 -14.98 5.69
CA LEU A 65 -4.52 -13.80 5.39
C LEU A 65 -5.98 -14.19 5.16
N GLY A 66 -6.87 -13.68 6.02
CA GLY A 66 -8.32 -13.81 5.78
C GLY A 66 -8.99 -15.07 6.33
N THR A 67 -8.49 -15.66 7.41
CA THR A 67 -9.24 -16.69 8.16
C THR A 67 -10.49 -16.17 8.89
N TYR A 68 -10.76 -14.85 8.89
CA TYR A 68 -11.99 -14.23 9.44
C TYR A 68 -13.02 -13.81 8.39
N PHE A 69 -12.64 -13.78 7.11
CA PHE A 69 -13.55 -13.33 6.06
C PHE A 69 -14.40 -14.49 5.55
N ASP A 70 -15.63 -14.18 5.11
CA ASP A 70 -16.41 -15.15 4.36
C ASP A 70 -15.67 -15.55 3.08
N GLU A 71 -15.99 -16.75 2.57
CA GLU A 71 -15.32 -17.29 1.38
C GLU A 71 -15.28 -16.32 0.19
N PRO A 72 -16.39 -15.60 -0.13
CA PRO A 72 -16.39 -14.63 -1.21
C PRO A 72 -15.42 -13.46 -1.01
N PHE A 73 -15.43 -12.80 0.15
CA PHE A 73 -14.55 -11.66 0.40
C PHE A 73 -13.09 -12.10 0.52
N ARG A 74 -12.85 -13.27 1.10
CA ARG A 74 -11.53 -13.90 1.15
C ARG A 74 -10.95 -14.12 -0.25
N ARG A 75 -11.75 -14.56 -1.23
CA ARG A 75 -11.30 -14.77 -2.62
C ARG A 75 -10.79 -13.47 -3.26
N VAL A 76 -11.52 -12.37 -3.08
CA VAL A 76 -11.14 -11.05 -3.62
C VAL A 76 -9.80 -10.61 -3.03
N ASN A 77 -9.71 -10.57 -1.70
CA ASN A 77 -8.50 -10.15 -0.98
C ASN A 77 -7.28 -11.00 -1.34
N ASN A 78 -7.45 -12.31 -1.45
CA ASN A 78 -6.37 -13.22 -1.79
C ASN A 78 -5.85 -13.01 -3.21
N THR A 79 -6.73 -12.71 -4.17
CA THR A 79 -6.32 -12.49 -5.55
C THR A 79 -5.50 -11.21 -5.68
N TYR A 80 -5.88 -10.15 -4.98
CA TYR A 80 -5.08 -8.92 -4.91
C TYR A 80 -3.77 -9.15 -4.15
N PHE A 81 -3.81 -9.84 -3.01
CA PHE A 81 -2.60 -10.19 -2.24
C PHE A 81 -1.56 -10.89 -3.11
N GLU A 82 -1.92 -11.96 -3.81
CA GLU A 82 -0.99 -12.71 -4.66
C GLU A 82 -0.40 -11.82 -5.76
N PHE A 83 -1.21 -10.96 -6.38
CA PHE A 83 -0.73 -10.02 -7.39
C PHE A 83 0.31 -9.03 -6.83
N PHE A 84 0.01 -8.38 -5.70
CA PHE A 84 0.95 -7.44 -5.09
C PHE A 84 2.20 -8.15 -4.57
N LYS A 85 2.06 -9.36 -4.04
CA LYS A 85 3.19 -10.18 -3.60
C LYS A 85 4.12 -10.53 -4.75
N VAL A 86 3.60 -10.85 -5.94
CA VAL A 86 4.43 -11.05 -7.16
C VAL A 86 5.25 -9.79 -7.49
N PHE A 87 4.65 -8.60 -7.37
CA PHE A 87 5.37 -7.34 -7.57
C PHE A 87 6.46 -7.12 -6.51
N TYR A 88 6.11 -7.16 -5.22
CA TYR A 88 7.04 -6.89 -4.11
C TYR A 88 8.12 -7.95 -3.92
N SER A 89 7.93 -9.16 -4.45
CA SER A 89 8.95 -10.21 -4.47
C SER A 89 10.01 -10.00 -5.55
N ASP A 90 9.88 -8.96 -6.38
CA ASP A 90 10.72 -8.71 -7.56
C ASP A 90 10.75 -9.92 -8.50
N GLU A 91 9.60 -10.61 -8.64
CA GLU A 91 9.47 -11.80 -9.49
C GLU A 91 9.89 -11.46 -10.91
N ALA A 92 10.82 -12.20 -11.51
CA ALA A 92 11.39 -11.90 -12.82
C ALA A 92 10.72 -12.67 -13.97
N ASP A 93 9.99 -13.76 -13.68
CA ASP A 93 9.35 -14.58 -14.70
C ASP A 93 8.14 -13.86 -15.34
N PRO A 94 8.18 -13.55 -16.65
CA PRO A 94 7.07 -12.89 -17.34
C PRO A 94 5.78 -13.72 -17.34
N GLN A 95 5.85 -15.05 -17.28
CA GLN A 95 4.67 -15.91 -17.22
C GLN A 95 3.96 -15.75 -15.88
N ILE A 96 4.70 -15.75 -14.77
CA ILE A 96 4.14 -15.56 -13.42
C ILE A 96 3.49 -14.18 -13.31
N ARG A 97 4.17 -13.12 -13.79
CA ARG A 97 3.60 -11.76 -13.85
C ARG A 97 2.32 -11.71 -14.68
N ALA A 98 2.30 -12.34 -15.85
CA ALA A 98 1.14 -12.35 -16.74
C ALA A 98 -0.05 -13.12 -16.14
N GLU A 99 0.20 -14.25 -15.47
CA GLU A 99 -0.82 -15.03 -14.78
C GLU A 99 -1.42 -14.28 -13.59
N ALA A 100 -0.57 -13.63 -12.79
CA ALA A 100 -1.02 -12.77 -11.69
C ALA A 100 -1.87 -11.60 -12.21
N LEU A 101 -1.41 -10.91 -13.26
CA LEU A 101 -2.14 -9.80 -13.88
C LEU A 101 -3.49 -10.27 -14.42
N LYS A 102 -3.52 -11.39 -15.15
CA LYS A 102 -4.76 -11.98 -15.67
C LYS A 102 -5.74 -12.28 -14.54
N SER A 103 -5.26 -12.84 -13.43
CA SER A 103 -6.10 -13.21 -12.29
C SER A 103 -6.69 -11.99 -11.59
N VAL A 104 -5.88 -10.97 -11.32
CA VAL A 104 -6.36 -9.74 -10.68
C VAL A 104 -7.29 -8.93 -11.58
N ARG A 105 -7.04 -8.93 -12.90
CA ARG A 105 -7.94 -8.28 -13.88
C ARG A 105 -9.29 -8.98 -13.94
N ALA A 106 -9.31 -10.32 -13.94
CA ALA A 106 -10.55 -11.08 -13.97
C ALA A 106 -11.41 -10.86 -12.71
N ILE A 107 -10.81 -10.78 -11.52
CA ILE A 107 -11.58 -10.48 -10.31
C ILE A 107 -12.01 -9.00 -10.25
N GLY A 108 -11.24 -8.09 -10.85
CA GLY A 108 -11.51 -6.65 -10.91
C GLY A 108 -12.41 -6.21 -12.08
N GLU A 109 -13.06 -7.14 -12.78
CA GLU A 109 -14.04 -6.76 -13.79
C GLU A 109 -15.31 -6.16 -13.13
N PRO A 110 -15.90 -5.09 -13.70
CA PRO A 110 -17.10 -4.48 -13.15
C PRO A 110 -18.25 -5.48 -12.93
N GLY A 111 -18.77 -5.50 -11.71
CA GLY A 111 -19.87 -6.37 -11.29
C GLY A 111 -19.43 -7.72 -10.73
N VAL A 112 -18.16 -8.15 -10.92
CA VAL A 112 -17.68 -9.44 -10.42
C VAL A 112 -17.58 -9.45 -8.89
N ILE A 113 -17.07 -8.37 -8.29
CA ILE A 113 -16.94 -8.26 -6.84
C ILE A 113 -18.31 -8.08 -6.21
N ASN A 114 -19.14 -7.18 -6.75
CA ASN A 114 -20.49 -6.95 -6.23
C ASN A 114 -21.40 -8.19 -6.35
N ALA A 115 -21.17 -9.07 -7.34
CA ALA A 115 -21.92 -10.32 -7.46
C ALA A 115 -21.66 -11.32 -6.33
N ILE A 116 -20.54 -11.18 -5.60
CA ILE A 116 -20.12 -12.13 -4.57
C ILE A 116 -19.92 -11.50 -3.18
N VAL A 117 -19.76 -10.18 -3.09
CA VAL A 117 -19.64 -9.44 -1.82
C VAL A 117 -20.69 -8.31 -1.75
N GLU A 118 -20.28 -7.05 -1.87
CA GLU A 118 -21.15 -5.87 -1.81
C GLU A 118 -20.61 -4.76 -2.74
N ARG A 119 -21.48 -3.86 -3.18
CA ARG A 119 -21.14 -2.77 -4.10
C ARG A 119 -20.14 -1.79 -3.50
N GLU A 120 -20.26 -1.54 -2.21
CA GLU A 120 -19.38 -0.67 -1.43
C GLU A 120 -17.93 -1.20 -1.48
N ILE A 121 -17.76 -2.52 -1.37
CA ILE A 121 -16.46 -3.18 -1.46
C ILE A 121 -15.90 -3.08 -2.89
N GLU A 122 -16.74 -3.29 -3.91
CA GLU A 122 -16.33 -3.10 -5.30
C GLU A 122 -15.88 -1.67 -5.57
N ASN A 123 -16.62 -0.67 -5.08
CA ASN A 123 -16.24 0.74 -5.20
C ASN A 123 -14.88 1.02 -4.56
N ARG A 124 -14.64 0.50 -3.35
CA ARG A 124 -13.35 0.63 -2.67
C ARG A 124 -12.23 -0.01 -3.48
N ILE A 125 -12.41 -1.24 -3.95
CA ILE A 125 -11.40 -1.97 -4.72
C ILE A 125 -11.06 -1.24 -6.02
N HIS A 126 -12.07 -0.81 -6.79
CA HIS A 126 -11.86 -0.13 -8.07
C HIS A 126 -11.29 1.28 -7.95
N SER A 127 -11.45 1.92 -6.79
CA SER A 127 -10.93 3.26 -6.55
C SER A 127 -9.56 3.26 -5.89
N LEU A 128 -9.25 2.29 -5.03
CA LEU A 128 -8.02 2.28 -4.24
C LEU A 128 -6.99 1.23 -4.65
N TYR A 129 -7.40 0.06 -5.14
CA TYR A 129 -6.47 -1.07 -5.38
C TYR A 129 -6.29 -1.39 -6.86
N THR A 130 -7.35 -1.36 -7.67
CA THR A 130 -7.23 -1.52 -9.13
C THR A 130 -6.31 -0.48 -9.78
N PRO A 131 -6.27 0.80 -9.35
CA PRO A 131 -5.32 1.76 -9.92
C PRO A 131 -3.87 1.39 -9.62
N LEU A 132 -3.58 0.78 -8.47
CA LEU A 132 -2.25 0.29 -8.13
C LEU A 132 -1.81 -0.86 -9.06
N VAL A 133 -2.76 -1.71 -9.48
CA VAL A 133 -2.52 -2.73 -10.51
C VAL A 133 -2.08 -2.10 -11.83
N ASN A 134 -2.70 -0.98 -12.23
CA ASN A 134 -2.30 -0.26 -13.44
C ASN A 134 -0.87 0.28 -13.35
N ILE A 135 -0.50 0.85 -12.19
CA ILE A 135 0.87 1.33 -11.95
C ILE A 135 1.87 0.17 -12.10
N ILE A 136 1.62 -0.95 -11.43
CA ILE A 136 2.50 -2.13 -11.49
C ILE A 136 2.64 -2.66 -12.92
N GLU A 137 1.52 -2.75 -13.66
CA GLU A 137 1.56 -3.15 -15.06
C GLU A 137 2.42 -2.21 -15.91
N ALA A 138 2.28 -0.89 -15.73
CA ALA A 138 3.11 0.09 -16.43
C ALA A 138 4.59 -0.02 -16.05
N ILE A 139 4.90 -0.29 -14.78
CA ILE A 139 6.27 -0.57 -14.31
C ILE A 139 6.84 -1.79 -15.02
N TRP A 140 6.10 -2.91 -15.07
CA TRP A 140 6.55 -4.14 -15.74
C TRP A 140 6.73 -3.98 -17.25
N GLN A 141 5.99 -3.07 -17.89
CA GLN A 141 6.17 -2.72 -19.31
C GLN A 141 7.41 -1.85 -19.55
N GLY A 142 8.06 -1.33 -18.51
CA GLY A 142 9.23 -0.46 -18.62
C GLY A 142 8.93 0.92 -19.22
N ASN A 143 7.65 1.32 -19.24
CA ASN A 143 7.21 2.58 -19.84
C ASN A 143 7.10 3.68 -18.77
N HIS A 144 8.10 4.56 -18.69
CA HIS A 144 8.13 5.63 -17.68
C HIS A 144 6.93 6.60 -17.80
N GLU A 145 6.58 7.03 -19.01
CA GLU A 145 5.42 7.92 -19.23
C GLU A 145 4.11 7.22 -18.81
N GLY A 146 4.00 5.92 -19.08
CA GLY A 146 2.88 5.10 -18.60
C GLY A 146 2.82 4.99 -17.08
N VAL A 147 3.97 4.91 -16.40
CA VAL A 147 4.02 4.93 -14.93
C VAL A 147 3.53 6.27 -14.40
N GLU A 148 4.00 7.39 -14.94
CA GLU A 148 3.55 8.72 -14.52
C GLU A 148 2.05 8.92 -14.69
N GLN A 149 1.53 8.56 -15.87
CA GLN A 149 0.11 8.67 -16.17
C GLN A 149 -0.73 7.83 -15.20
N THR A 150 -0.36 6.56 -14.99
CA THR A 150 -1.13 5.67 -14.10
C THR A 150 -1.05 6.08 -12.64
N VAL A 151 0.05 6.71 -12.20
CA VAL A 151 0.19 7.27 -10.86
C VAL A 151 -0.74 8.48 -10.66
N LEU A 152 -0.81 9.40 -11.63
CA LEU A 152 -1.75 10.52 -11.59
C LEU A 152 -3.20 10.05 -11.57
N GLU A 153 -3.55 9.08 -12.43
CA GLU A 153 -4.89 8.48 -12.46
C GLU A 153 -5.25 7.79 -11.14
N ALA A 154 -4.27 7.15 -10.48
CA ALA A 154 -4.48 6.53 -9.18
C ALA A 154 -4.69 7.57 -8.07
N MET A 155 -3.95 8.69 -8.11
CA MET A 155 -4.16 9.78 -7.18
C MET A 155 -5.56 10.39 -7.32
N ASP A 156 -5.99 10.67 -8.56
CA ASP A 156 -7.32 11.24 -8.83
C ASP A 156 -8.43 10.29 -8.39
N LYS A 157 -8.27 8.98 -8.57
CA LYS A 157 -9.24 7.98 -8.11
C LYS A 157 -9.32 7.86 -6.59
N ASN A 158 -8.17 7.91 -5.90
CA ASN A 158 -8.16 7.93 -4.44
C ASN A 158 -8.88 9.19 -3.92
N TYR A 159 -8.53 10.38 -4.45
CA TYR A 159 -9.24 11.61 -4.12
C TYR A 159 -10.75 11.49 -4.39
N HIS A 160 -11.14 10.99 -5.57
CA HIS A 160 -12.55 10.87 -5.93
C HIS A 160 -13.32 9.95 -4.97
N TYR A 161 -12.69 8.86 -4.52
CA TYR A 161 -13.29 7.94 -3.56
C TYR A 161 -13.65 8.64 -2.25
N PHE A 162 -12.70 9.31 -1.61
CA PHE A 162 -12.92 10.00 -0.34
C PHE A 162 -13.74 11.29 -0.50
N ALA A 163 -13.64 11.96 -1.65
CA ALA A 163 -14.40 13.18 -1.90
C ALA A 163 -15.89 12.89 -2.20
N TYR A 164 -16.22 11.79 -2.89
CA TYR A 164 -17.56 11.60 -3.46
C TYR A 164 -18.22 10.24 -3.19
N LEU A 165 -17.46 9.18 -2.91
CA LEU A 165 -18.01 7.83 -2.72
C LEU A 165 -18.14 7.42 -1.26
N VAL A 166 -17.22 7.86 -0.40
CA VAL A 166 -17.27 7.62 1.05
C VAL A 166 -18.33 8.47 1.76
N PRO A 167 -18.49 9.78 1.46
CA PRO A 167 -19.40 10.62 2.23
C PRO A 167 -20.84 10.10 2.20
N GLU A 168 -21.41 9.90 3.39
CA GLU A 168 -22.80 9.45 3.52
C GLU A 168 -23.77 10.50 2.95
N LYS A 169 -24.96 10.04 2.56
CA LYS A 169 -26.00 10.92 2.03
C LYS A 169 -26.36 12.02 3.04
N GLY A 170 -26.12 13.27 2.64
CA GLY A 170 -26.38 14.45 3.48
C GLY A 170 -25.15 15.02 4.17
N GLN A 171 -24.00 14.35 4.09
CA GLN A 171 -22.71 14.89 4.50
C GLN A 171 -22.12 15.80 3.41
N PRO A 172 -21.22 16.74 3.78
CA PRO A 172 -20.40 17.47 2.81
C PRO A 172 -19.62 16.52 1.89
N ASN A 173 -19.55 16.84 0.59
CA ASN A 173 -18.81 16.07 -0.41
C ASN A 173 -17.92 16.99 -1.27
N GLY A 174 -17.20 16.39 -2.22
CA GLY A 174 -16.18 17.07 -3.02
C GLY A 174 -15.02 17.55 -2.16
N GLU A 175 -14.50 18.74 -2.48
CA GLU A 175 -13.42 19.40 -1.72
C GLU A 175 -13.77 19.68 -0.26
N LYS A 176 -15.06 19.63 0.11
CA LYS A 176 -15.55 19.83 1.47
C LYS A 176 -15.77 18.52 2.24
N SER A 177 -15.48 17.38 1.61
CA SER A 177 -15.60 16.08 2.26
C SER A 177 -14.71 16.02 3.50
N LEU A 178 -15.28 15.56 4.62
CA LEU A 178 -14.51 15.32 5.84
C LEU A 178 -13.64 14.05 5.71
N ASP A 179 -14.02 13.13 4.84
CA ASP A 179 -13.29 11.89 4.57
C ASP A 179 -11.96 12.13 3.83
N LEU A 180 -11.73 13.33 3.29
CA LEU A 180 -10.41 13.76 2.82
C LEU A 180 -9.39 13.90 3.96
N GLY A 181 -9.85 13.96 5.21
CA GLY A 181 -9.00 13.90 6.40
C GLY A 181 -8.70 12.48 6.89
N ASP A 182 -9.18 11.45 6.20
CA ASP A 182 -8.82 10.05 6.50
C ASP A 182 -7.33 9.81 6.21
N VAL A 183 -6.71 8.90 6.96
CA VAL A 183 -5.28 8.59 6.82
C VAL A 183 -4.98 8.04 5.42
N ASP A 184 -5.85 7.19 4.88
CA ASP A 184 -5.71 6.62 3.53
C ASP A 184 -5.91 7.68 2.43
N ALA A 185 -6.64 8.75 2.74
CA ALA A 185 -6.86 9.91 1.86
C ALA A 185 -5.69 10.91 1.91
N MET A 186 -5.02 11.04 3.05
CA MET A 186 -3.97 12.04 3.24
C MET A 186 -2.59 11.56 2.79
N PHE A 187 -2.26 10.28 3.02
CA PHE A 187 -0.87 9.82 2.91
C PHE A 187 -0.55 8.99 1.67
N TYR A 188 -1.53 8.57 0.85
CA TYR A 188 -1.35 7.79 -0.40
C TYR A 188 -0.24 6.72 -0.31
N ASP A 189 -0.11 6.09 0.86
CA ASP A 189 1.05 5.29 1.29
C ASP A 189 1.43 4.19 0.28
N LYS A 190 0.43 3.54 -0.30
CA LYS A 190 0.58 2.48 -1.29
C LYS A 190 1.16 3.00 -2.60
N ILE A 191 0.77 4.20 -3.05
CA ILE A 191 1.35 4.82 -4.25
C ILE A 191 2.80 5.23 -3.97
N ILE A 192 3.07 5.81 -2.81
CA ILE A 192 4.44 6.18 -2.41
C ILE A 192 5.35 4.95 -2.38
N ALA A 193 4.88 3.84 -1.82
CA ALA A 193 5.63 2.59 -1.80
C ALA A 193 5.96 2.06 -3.20
N LEU A 194 5.00 2.11 -4.15
CA LEU A 194 5.26 1.72 -5.53
C LEU A 194 6.29 2.63 -6.20
N LEU A 195 6.23 3.94 -5.96
CA LEU A 195 7.21 4.90 -6.46
C LEU A 195 8.61 4.65 -5.89
N ALA A 196 8.71 4.29 -4.60
CA ALA A 196 9.98 3.93 -3.97
C ALA A 196 10.60 2.69 -4.63
N VAL A 197 9.81 1.63 -4.82
CA VAL A 197 10.26 0.41 -5.53
C VAL A 197 10.66 0.73 -6.97
N TYR A 198 9.86 1.55 -7.67
CA TYR A 198 10.16 1.96 -9.05
C TYR A 198 11.49 2.70 -9.15
N PHE A 199 11.76 3.63 -8.23
CA PHE A 199 13.04 4.33 -8.18
C PHE A 199 14.18 3.37 -7.90
N ASP A 200 14.04 2.46 -6.92
CA ASP A 200 15.11 1.50 -6.59
C ASP A 200 15.44 0.59 -7.79
N GLN A 201 14.44 0.24 -8.62
CA GLN A 201 14.63 -0.58 -9.82
C GLN A 201 15.22 0.20 -11.01
N THR A 202 14.94 1.50 -11.15
CA THR A 202 15.21 2.23 -12.40
C THR A 202 16.10 3.45 -12.26
N GLY A 203 16.28 3.98 -11.04
CA GLY A 203 16.90 5.27 -10.75
C GLY A 203 16.12 6.48 -11.27
N LYS A 204 14.89 6.30 -11.75
CA LYS A 204 14.06 7.38 -12.31
C LYS A 204 13.11 7.94 -11.27
N THR A 205 12.98 9.26 -11.25
CA THR A 205 11.98 10.00 -10.47
C THR A 205 10.85 10.45 -11.37
N MET A 206 9.68 10.75 -10.80
CA MET A 206 8.61 11.35 -11.60
C MET A 206 8.94 12.82 -11.92
N SER A 207 8.39 13.29 -13.03
CA SER A 207 8.55 14.65 -13.57
C SER A 207 7.38 15.58 -13.24
N PHE A 208 6.26 15.02 -12.77
CA PHE A 208 5.09 15.79 -12.36
C PHE A 208 5.20 16.26 -10.90
N ASP A 209 4.51 17.35 -10.60
CA ASP A 209 4.18 17.75 -9.24
C ASP A 209 2.76 17.28 -8.89
N SER A 210 2.47 17.06 -7.61
CA SER A 210 1.13 16.68 -7.15
C SER A 210 0.58 17.71 -6.17
N PRO A 211 -0.70 18.09 -6.26
CA PRO A 211 -1.35 18.85 -5.20
C PRO A 211 -1.62 18.01 -3.95
N TYR A 212 -1.51 16.67 -4.05
CA TYR A 212 -1.87 15.73 -3.00
C TYR A 212 -0.65 15.14 -2.27
N LEU A 213 0.49 15.06 -2.95
CA LEU A 213 1.73 14.48 -2.43
C LEU A 213 2.87 15.51 -2.43
N PRO A 214 3.64 15.63 -1.33
CA PRO A 214 4.84 16.46 -1.30
C PRO A 214 5.86 16.08 -2.38
N GLU A 215 6.48 17.07 -3.03
CA GLU A 215 7.45 16.83 -4.12
C GLU A 215 8.62 15.93 -3.70
N TRP A 216 9.14 16.07 -2.48
CA TRP A 216 10.25 15.27 -1.98
C TRP A 216 9.90 13.77 -1.93
N ILE A 217 8.62 13.43 -1.80
CA ILE A 217 8.14 12.04 -1.86
C ILE A 217 8.13 11.55 -3.32
N ILE A 218 7.58 12.37 -4.22
CA ILE A 218 7.46 12.06 -5.66
C ILE A 218 8.85 11.91 -6.31
N LYS A 219 9.80 12.73 -5.87
CA LYS A 219 11.19 12.75 -6.34
C LYS A 219 12.09 11.78 -5.56
N ASN A 220 11.53 11.03 -4.60
CA ASN A 220 12.22 10.07 -3.75
C ASN A 220 13.46 10.65 -3.02
N GLU A 221 13.35 11.90 -2.59
CA GLU A 221 14.37 12.69 -1.87
C GLU A 221 14.28 12.49 -0.34
N GLY A 222 13.39 11.62 0.14
CA GLY A 222 13.25 11.29 1.56
C GLY A 222 14.42 10.47 2.13
N PRO A 223 14.68 10.56 3.44
CA PRO A 223 15.77 9.83 4.08
C PRO A 223 15.49 8.33 4.17
N THR A 224 16.53 7.52 3.99
CA THR A 224 16.54 6.06 4.23
C THR A 224 16.42 5.74 5.73
N ILE A 225 16.08 4.49 6.07
CA ILE A 225 16.07 4.04 7.45
C ILE A 225 17.44 4.22 8.13
N GLN A 226 18.55 3.98 7.42
CA GLN A 226 19.89 4.16 7.96
C GLN A 226 20.20 5.64 8.25
N GLU A 227 19.75 6.55 7.37
CA GLU A 227 19.91 8.00 7.58
C GLU A 227 19.07 8.51 8.76
N VAL A 228 17.84 8.02 8.89
CA VAL A 228 16.97 8.33 10.04
C VAL A 228 17.55 7.75 11.34
N LEU A 229 18.07 6.53 11.34
CA LEU A 229 18.67 5.93 12.53
C LEU A 229 19.98 6.62 12.92
N ALA A 230 20.76 7.10 11.94
CA ALA A 230 21.97 7.88 12.19
C ALA A 230 21.65 9.31 12.70
N ASN A 231 20.54 9.90 12.25
CA ASN A 231 20.10 11.25 12.60
C ASN A 231 18.62 11.24 12.98
N PRO A 232 18.25 10.69 14.15
CA PRO A 232 16.86 10.56 14.53
C PRO A 232 16.20 11.94 14.61
N PRO A 233 15.00 12.12 14.03
CA PRO A 233 14.31 13.40 14.07
C PRO A 233 14.03 13.81 15.52
N VAL A 234 14.44 15.03 15.87
CA VAL A 234 14.16 15.63 17.18
C VAL A 234 12.79 16.29 17.09
N PHE A 235 11.80 15.67 17.73
CA PHE A 235 10.48 16.28 17.91
C PHE A 235 10.51 17.12 19.17
N ASP A 236 10.93 18.37 19.02
CA ASP A 236 10.90 19.34 20.12
C ASP A 236 9.52 20.02 20.17
N LEU A 237 8.77 19.74 21.23
CA LEU A 237 7.46 20.34 21.49
C LEU A 237 7.58 21.79 21.97
N GLU A 238 8.73 22.22 22.47
CA GLU A 238 8.95 23.59 22.95
C GLU A 238 8.94 24.58 21.78
N HIS A 239 9.57 24.25 20.65
CA HIS A 239 9.59 25.08 19.45
C HIS A 239 8.25 25.17 18.69
N VAL A 240 7.33 24.22 18.89
CA VAL A 240 6.02 24.20 18.20
C VAL A 240 4.98 25.07 18.94
N LEU A 241 5.19 25.33 20.23
CA LEU A 241 4.26 26.10 21.07
C LEU A 241 4.65 27.58 21.22
N GLU A 242 5.79 28.01 20.67
CA GLU A 242 6.28 29.39 20.75
C GLU A 242 5.62 30.34 19.73
N THR A 243 4.81 29.85 18.80
CA THR A 243 3.90 30.68 18.00
C THR A 243 2.55 30.83 18.71
N LYS A 244 2.52 31.72 19.71
CA LYS A 244 1.29 32.39 20.16
C LYS A 244 1.35 33.88 19.88
#